data_AF-A0A545UIM6-F1
#
_entry.id   AF-A0A545UIM6-F1
#
_cell.length_a   1.000
_cell.length_b   1.000
_cell.length_c   1.000
_cell.angle_alpha   90.00
_cell.angle_beta   90.00
_cell.angle_gamma   90.00
#
_symmetry.space_group_name_H-M   'P 1'
#
loop_
_entity.id
_entity.type
_entity.pdbx_description
1 polymer ?
#
loop_
_entity_poly.entity_id
_entity_poly.type
_entity_poly.pdbx_seq_one_letter_code
_entity_poly.pdbx_strand_id
1 'polypeptide(L)'
;MVMEELKLKLDELKKEDERCNAFGASSHGYELNIPLSETEFKAIEAKYGCIFPDEYREFITTVGNGGAGPFYGVFPIEMEDDNHDMCSWTDGTLVGNLSKPFPYSSNWNLPDSFWENEPDCDNCESDEEEDALWETWEEQLNEKYWAENVMSGAIPICHAGCARRIWMVVSGPMKGTIWSDLRADYAGIELLKDDDGRNLSFKGWYLSWLNKSLKEIRESKN
;
A
#
# COMPACT_ATOMS: atom_id res chain seq x y z
N MET A 1 -6.57 -14.86 -19.93
CA MET A 1 -6.48 -13.75 -20.90
C MET A 1 -5.91 -12.49 -20.27
N VAL A 2 -6.38 -12.01 -19.11
CA VAL A 2 -5.91 -10.74 -18.53
C VAL A 2 -4.62 -10.87 -17.72
N MET A 3 -4.47 -11.90 -16.87
CA MET A 3 -3.20 -12.12 -16.14
C MET A 3 -2.04 -12.52 -17.06
N GLU A 4 -2.35 -13.09 -18.22
CA GLU A 4 -1.37 -13.39 -19.27
C GLU A 4 -0.84 -12.10 -19.92
N GLU A 5 -1.69 -11.09 -20.10
CA GLU A 5 -1.27 -9.76 -20.56
C GLU A 5 -0.28 -9.12 -19.59
N LEU A 6 -0.51 -9.23 -18.27
CA LEU A 6 0.41 -8.71 -17.25
C LEU A 6 1.81 -9.32 -17.38
N LYS A 7 1.88 -10.64 -17.52
CA LYS A 7 3.16 -11.35 -17.70
C LYS A 7 3.86 -10.91 -18.98
N LEU A 8 3.14 -10.86 -20.10
CA LEU A 8 3.70 -10.46 -21.39
C LEU A 8 4.28 -9.03 -21.34
N LYS A 9 3.55 -8.09 -20.73
CA LYS A 9 4.00 -6.70 -20.57
C LYS A 9 5.18 -6.59 -19.60
N LEU A 10 5.20 -7.37 -18.53
CA LEU A 10 6.33 -7.40 -17.61
C LEU A 10 7.59 -7.95 -18.30
N ASP A 11 7.45 -9.03 -19.08
CA ASP A 11 8.55 -9.60 -19.88
C ASP A 11 9.05 -8.61 -20.95
N GLU A 12 8.15 -7.86 -21.57
CA GLU A 12 8.48 -6.77 -22.50
C GLU A 12 9.27 -5.67 -21.78
N LEU A 13 8.78 -5.21 -20.61
CA LEU A 13 9.45 -4.18 -19.81
C LEU A 13 10.84 -4.63 -19.36
N LYS A 14 10.98 -5.88 -18.90
CA LYS A 14 12.26 -6.47 -18.49
C LYS A 14 13.29 -6.51 -19.63
N LYS A 15 12.84 -6.80 -20.86
CA LYS A 15 13.70 -6.78 -22.06
C LYS A 15 14.07 -5.37 -22.50
N GLU A 16 13.16 -4.41 -22.33
CA GLU A 16 13.42 -3.04 -22.74
C GLU A 16 14.25 -2.26 -21.72
N ASP A 17 14.16 -2.61 -20.43
CA ASP A 17 14.87 -1.95 -19.35
C ASP A 17 15.90 -2.89 -18.69
N GLU A 18 16.80 -3.45 -19.50
CA GLU A 18 17.86 -4.36 -19.03
C GLU A 18 18.78 -3.73 -17.95
N ARG A 19 18.83 -2.40 -17.88
CA ARG A 19 19.62 -1.65 -16.89
C ARG A 19 18.82 -1.22 -15.67
N CYS A 20 17.54 -1.58 -15.57
CA CYS A 20 16.65 -1.22 -14.47
C CYS A 20 16.62 0.31 -14.20
N ASN A 21 16.50 1.11 -15.26
CA ASN A 21 16.43 2.57 -15.17
C ASN A 21 15.06 3.08 -14.71
N ALA A 22 13.98 2.30 -14.89
CA ALA A 22 12.67 2.71 -14.40
C ALA A 22 12.70 2.82 -12.86
N PHE A 23 11.96 3.78 -12.32
CA PHE A 23 11.97 4.03 -10.88
C PHE A 23 11.60 2.76 -10.09
N GLY A 24 12.48 2.37 -9.16
CA GLY A 24 12.34 1.20 -8.29
C GLY A 24 12.67 -0.15 -8.93
N ALA A 25 12.90 -0.20 -10.26
CA ALA A 25 13.24 -1.41 -10.98
C ALA A 25 14.54 -2.07 -10.47
N SER A 26 15.51 -1.27 -10.03
CA SER A 26 16.77 -1.78 -9.46
C SER A 26 16.58 -2.57 -8.16
N SER A 27 15.46 -2.37 -7.46
CA SER A 27 15.17 -3.06 -6.20
C SER A 27 14.62 -4.47 -6.42
N HIS A 28 13.74 -4.64 -7.41
CA HIS A 28 13.08 -5.93 -7.66
C HIS A 28 13.54 -6.63 -8.95
N GLY A 29 14.29 -5.98 -9.83
CA GLY A 29 14.88 -6.56 -11.05
C GLY A 29 13.86 -7.15 -12.05
N TYR A 30 12.61 -6.68 -12.00
CA TYR A 30 11.47 -7.31 -12.67
C TYR A 30 11.26 -8.80 -12.35
N GLU A 31 11.73 -9.28 -11.20
CA GLU A 31 11.53 -10.66 -10.75
C GLU A 31 10.25 -10.80 -9.93
N LEU A 32 9.44 -11.80 -10.28
CA LEU A 32 8.24 -12.17 -9.53
C LEU A 32 8.57 -13.31 -8.56
N ASN A 33 7.90 -13.30 -7.41
CA ASN A 33 7.95 -14.44 -6.50
C ASN A 33 7.12 -15.62 -7.03
N ILE A 34 7.41 -16.81 -6.53
CA ILE A 34 6.69 -18.03 -6.89
C ILE A 34 5.19 -17.85 -6.54
N PRO A 35 4.26 -18.13 -7.48
CA PRO A 35 2.83 -18.07 -7.20
C PRO A 35 2.42 -19.08 -6.12
N LEU A 36 1.44 -18.72 -5.30
CA LEU A 36 0.86 -19.64 -4.32
C LEU A 36 -0.15 -20.57 -4.96
N SER A 37 -0.32 -21.76 -4.40
CA SER A 37 -1.44 -22.61 -4.79
C SER A 37 -2.77 -22.05 -4.29
N GLU A 38 -3.86 -22.40 -4.98
CA GLU A 38 -5.23 -22.07 -4.56
C GLU A 38 -5.54 -22.59 -3.15
N THR A 39 -4.94 -23.70 -2.74
CA THR A 39 -5.13 -24.28 -1.40
C THR A 39 -4.45 -23.43 -0.33
N GLU A 40 -3.22 -22.98 -0.58
CA GLU A 40 -2.49 -22.09 0.34
C GLU A 40 -3.22 -20.74 0.46
N PHE A 41 -3.64 -20.15 -0.66
CA PHE A 41 -4.37 -18.89 -0.65
C PHE A 41 -5.68 -18.98 0.15
N LYS A 42 -6.44 -20.07 -0.02
CA LYS A 42 -7.67 -20.29 0.78
C LYS A 42 -7.38 -20.51 2.26
N ALA A 43 -6.24 -21.09 2.61
CA ALA A 43 -5.84 -21.22 4.01
C ALA A 43 -5.56 -19.85 4.63
N ILE A 44 -4.97 -18.92 3.86
CA ILE A 44 -4.76 -17.52 4.28
C ILE A 44 -6.10 -16.81 4.49
N GLU A 45 -7.05 -16.92 3.55
CA GLU A 45 -8.41 -16.39 3.71
C GLU A 45 -9.09 -16.90 4.97
N ALA A 46 -9.00 -18.20 5.24
CA ALA A 46 -9.55 -18.82 6.44
C ALA A 46 -8.84 -18.34 7.73
N LYS A 47 -7.52 -18.15 7.69
CA LYS A 47 -6.70 -17.65 8.81
C LYS A 47 -7.14 -16.25 9.24
N TYR A 48 -7.37 -15.36 8.29
CA TYR A 48 -7.69 -13.95 8.57
C TYR A 48 -9.19 -13.63 8.56
N GLY A 49 -10.04 -14.60 8.21
CA GLY A 49 -11.50 -14.45 8.24
C GLY A 49 -12.02 -13.45 7.21
N CYS A 50 -11.33 -13.29 6.09
CA CYS A 50 -11.70 -12.40 4.99
C CYS A 50 -11.57 -13.11 3.64
N ILE A 51 -12.27 -12.61 2.64
CA ILE A 51 -12.15 -13.06 1.25
C ILE A 51 -11.44 -11.95 0.49
N PHE A 52 -10.35 -12.23 -0.21
CA PHE A 52 -9.64 -11.21 -0.99
C PHE A 52 -10.40 -10.86 -2.28
N PRO A 53 -10.08 -9.74 -2.95
CA PRO A 53 -10.59 -9.46 -4.28
C PRO A 53 -10.17 -10.53 -5.29
N ASP A 54 -11.07 -10.95 -6.19
CA ASP A 54 -10.80 -12.03 -7.17
C ASP A 54 -9.59 -11.74 -8.05
N GLU A 55 -9.42 -10.47 -8.47
CA GLU A 55 -8.27 -10.05 -9.29
C GLU A 55 -6.94 -10.21 -8.55
N TYR A 56 -6.92 -9.96 -7.23
CA TYR A 56 -5.72 -10.12 -6.42
C TYR A 56 -5.42 -11.61 -6.18
N ARG A 57 -6.44 -12.41 -5.89
CA ARG A 57 -6.30 -13.87 -5.79
C ARG A 57 -5.70 -14.46 -7.07
N GLU A 58 -6.27 -14.12 -8.23
CA GLU A 58 -5.78 -14.62 -9.52
C GLU A 58 -4.34 -14.15 -9.79
N PHE A 59 -3.96 -12.93 -9.39
CA PHE A 59 -2.58 -12.47 -9.49
C PHE A 59 -1.62 -13.31 -8.62
N ILE A 60 -1.95 -13.51 -7.35
CA ILE A 60 -1.08 -14.25 -6.41
C ILE A 60 -0.94 -15.72 -6.81
N THR A 61 -1.99 -16.35 -7.37
CA THR A 61 -1.97 -17.77 -7.74
C THR A 61 -1.46 -18.05 -9.16
N THR A 62 -1.49 -17.06 -10.06
CA THR A 62 -1.09 -17.27 -11.46
C THR A 62 0.12 -16.45 -11.89
N VAL A 63 0.28 -15.22 -11.40
CA VAL A 63 1.35 -14.29 -11.79
C VAL A 63 2.55 -14.44 -10.86
N GLY A 64 2.36 -14.19 -9.57
CA GLY A 64 3.41 -14.32 -8.56
C GLY A 64 2.96 -13.80 -7.20
N ASN A 65 3.53 -14.34 -6.12
CA ASN A 65 3.27 -13.89 -4.75
C ASN A 65 4.02 -12.57 -4.45
N GLY A 66 3.66 -11.50 -5.15
CA GLY A 66 4.40 -10.24 -5.14
C GLY A 66 5.72 -10.29 -5.93
N GLY A 67 6.65 -9.42 -5.58
CA GLY A 67 7.89 -9.18 -6.31
C GLY A 67 7.77 -7.96 -7.21
N ALA A 68 8.09 -8.10 -8.49
CA ALA A 68 8.06 -7.01 -9.46
C ALA A 68 6.73 -6.25 -9.48
N GLY A 69 6.82 -4.93 -9.42
CA GLY A 69 5.65 -4.07 -9.35
C GLY A 69 6.00 -2.60 -9.26
N PRO A 70 5.00 -1.73 -9.09
CA PRO A 70 5.20 -0.31 -8.90
C PRO A 70 6.16 -0.01 -7.74
N PHE A 71 6.88 1.11 -7.83
CA PHE A 71 7.85 1.54 -6.81
C PHE A 71 8.85 0.42 -6.48
N TYR A 72 8.93 0.01 -5.21
CA TYR A 72 9.88 -1.00 -4.74
C TYR A 72 9.36 -2.45 -4.89
N GLY A 73 8.21 -2.63 -5.54
CA GLY A 73 7.60 -3.93 -5.77
C GLY A 73 6.35 -4.19 -4.93
N VAL A 74 5.65 -5.26 -5.27
CA VAL A 74 4.47 -5.74 -4.54
C VAL A 74 4.92 -6.66 -3.40
N PHE A 75 4.43 -6.44 -2.19
CA PHE A 75 4.72 -7.30 -1.06
C PHE A 75 4.19 -8.73 -1.28
N PRO A 76 4.93 -9.76 -0.86
CA PRO A 76 4.35 -11.08 -0.70
C PRO A 76 3.15 -11.00 0.25
N ILE A 77 2.14 -11.84 0.02
CA ILE A 77 1.02 -11.95 0.96
C ILE A 77 1.54 -12.34 2.35
N GLU A 78 0.86 -11.86 3.39
CA GLU A 78 1.28 -12.01 4.80
C GLU A 78 2.52 -11.22 5.20
N MET A 79 3.07 -10.38 4.32
CA MET A 79 4.22 -9.52 4.62
C MET A 79 3.84 -8.03 4.63
N GLU A 80 4.50 -7.27 5.50
CA GLU A 80 4.45 -5.82 5.56
C GLU A 80 5.83 -5.23 5.79
N ASP A 81 5.92 -3.91 5.70
CA ASP A 81 7.15 -3.13 5.86
C ASP A 81 7.36 -2.72 7.32
N ASP A 82 8.54 -2.99 7.88
CA ASP A 82 8.95 -2.67 9.26
C ASP A 82 10.04 -1.58 9.30
N ASN A 83 9.97 -0.64 8.35
CA ASN A 83 10.88 0.51 8.15
C ASN A 83 12.34 0.15 7.77
N HIS A 84 12.84 -1.02 8.15
CA HIS A 84 14.20 -1.50 7.88
C HIS A 84 14.23 -2.71 6.95
N ASP A 85 13.21 -3.57 7.02
CA ASP A 85 13.04 -4.78 6.22
C ASP A 85 11.54 -5.13 6.15
N MET A 86 11.20 -6.36 5.74
CA MET A 86 9.84 -6.89 5.82
C MET A 86 9.66 -7.79 7.04
N CYS A 87 8.47 -7.71 7.65
CA CYS A 87 8.03 -8.63 8.69
C CYS A 87 6.68 -9.26 8.32
N SER A 88 6.24 -10.26 9.08
CA SER A 88 4.92 -10.86 8.86
C SER A 88 3.82 -9.97 9.44
N TRP A 89 2.59 -10.01 8.90
CA TRP A 89 1.45 -9.29 9.48
C TRP A 89 1.17 -9.66 10.96
N THR A 90 1.66 -10.81 11.43
CA THR A 90 1.52 -11.23 12.83
C THR A 90 2.58 -10.67 13.76
N ASP A 91 3.76 -10.34 13.23
CA ASP A 91 4.86 -9.76 14.00
C ASP A 91 4.88 -8.22 13.89
N GLY A 92 4.28 -7.68 12.83
CA GLY A 92 4.15 -6.25 12.60
C GLY A 92 2.94 -5.60 13.27
N THR A 93 2.75 -4.32 12.99
CA THR A 93 1.74 -3.45 13.63
C THR A 93 0.90 -2.67 12.62
N LEU A 94 1.18 -2.77 11.32
CA LEU A 94 0.46 -2.00 10.30
C LEU A 94 -0.91 -2.61 10.02
N VAL A 95 -0.96 -3.92 9.81
CA VAL A 95 -2.21 -4.62 9.45
C VAL A 95 -3.13 -4.78 10.66
N GLY A 96 -4.25 -4.07 10.61
CA GLY A 96 -5.34 -4.23 11.57
C GLY A 96 -6.19 -5.48 11.32
N ASN A 97 -7.41 -5.48 11.88
CA ASN A 97 -8.29 -6.65 11.77
C ASN A 97 -8.92 -6.75 10.37
N LEU A 98 -8.47 -7.73 9.57
CA LEU A 98 -8.95 -7.95 8.20
C LEU A 98 -10.40 -8.44 8.10
N SER A 99 -10.96 -9.03 9.15
CA SER A 99 -12.37 -9.46 9.16
C SER A 99 -13.36 -8.31 9.36
N LYS A 100 -12.88 -7.15 9.82
CA LYS A 100 -13.71 -5.94 9.95
C LYS A 100 -13.78 -5.18 8.62
N PRO A 101 -14.90 -4.52 8.32
CA PRO A 101 -15.00 -3.70 7.12
C PRO A 101 -14.08 -2.48 7.21
N PHE A 102 -13.49 -2.10 6.09
CA PHE A 102 -12.75 -0.85 5.97
C PHE A 102 -13.67 0.36 6.24
N PRO A 103 -13.25 1.30 7.10
CA PRO A 103 -14.16 2.29 7.68
C PRO A 103 -14.52 3.45 6.73
N TYR A 104 -13.77 3.64 5.65
CA TYR A 104 -13.90 4.83 4.79
C TYR A 104 -14.42 4.51 3.40
N SER A 105 -15.21 5.43 2.83
CA SER A 105 -15.71 5.39 1.45
C SER A 105 -15.12 6.48 0.55
N SER A 106 -14.31 7.37 1.12
CA SER A 106 -13.63 8.51 0.49
C SER A 106 -12.34 8.81 1.24
N ASN A 107 -11.53 9.73 0.71
CA ASN A 107 -10.32 10.21 1.38
C ASN A 107 -10.61 10.57 2.85
N TRP A 108 -9.65 10.29 3.72
CA TRP A 108 -9.79 10.49 5.15
C TRP A 108 -8.53 11.10 5.74
N ASN A 109 -8.71 12.08 6.61
CA ASN A 109 -7.69 12.62 7.51
C ASN A 109 -8.38 13.02 8.83
N LEU A 110 -7.61 13.30 9.89
CA LEU A 110 -8.16 13.95 11.08
C LEU A 110 -8.71 15.34 10.72
N PRO A 111 -9.76 15.81 11.42
CA PRO A 111 -10.35 17.11 11.15
C PRO A 111 -9.35 18.23 11.40
N ASP A 112 -9.49 19.35 10.67
CA ASP A 112 -8.64 20.55 10.82
C ASP A 112 -8.54 21.00 12.28
N SER A 113 -9.64 20.91 13.03
CA SER A 113 -9.68 21.24 14.46
C SER A 113 -8.71 20.41 15.32
N PHE A 114 -8.31 19.20 14.89
CA PHE A 114 -7.29 18.43 15.60
C PHE A 114 -5.90 19.03 15.38
N TRP A 115 -5.58 19.37 14.12
CA TRP A 115 -4.30 19.95 13.73
C TRP A 115 -4.13 21.39 14.24
N GLU A 116 -5.21 22.16 14.33
CA GLU A 116 -5.22 23.48 14.98
C GLU A 116 -4.88 23.44 16.47
N ASN A 117 -4.97 22.27 17.10
CA ASN A 117 -4.57 22.05 18.50
C ASN A 117 -3.16 21.41 18.62
N GLU A 118 -2.37 21.40 17.54
CA GLU A 118 -0.95 21.07 17.62
C GLU A 118 -0.25 22.03 18.60
N PRO A 119 0.61 21.53 19.52
CA PRO A 119 1.29 22.38 20.49
C PRO A 119 2.09 23.50 19.81
N ASP A 120 1.87 24.73 20.26
CA ASP A 120 2.64 25.90 19.84
C ASP A 120 3.78 26.16 20.84
N CYS A 121 4.98 25.69 20.50
CA CYS A 121 6.17 25.79 21.36
C CYS A 121 6.80 27.19 21.40
N ASP A 122 6.32 28.16 20.61
CA ASP A 122 6.81 29.55 20.73
C ASP A 122 6.25 30.26 21.98
N ASN A 123 5.22 29.69 22.62
CA ASN A 123 4.48 30.31 23.73
C ASN A 123 4.55 29.52 25.06
N CYS A 124 5.34 28.45 25.16
CA CYS A 124 5.48 27.68 26.40
C CYS A 124 6.27 28.43 27.47
N GLU A 125 5.89 28.27 28.75
CA GLU A 125 6.57 28.95 29.86
C GLU A 125 7.87 28.23 30.28
N SER A 126 8.00 26.93 29.97
CA SER A 126 9.23 26.14 30.15
C SER A 126 9.30 24.90 29.24
N ASP A 127 10.50 24.33 29.11
CA ASP A 127 10.74 23.08 28.38
C ASP A 127 9.89 21.92 28.95
N GLU A 128 9.67 21.85 30.27
CA GLU A 128 8.82 20.79 30.86
C GLU A 128 7.33 20.93 30.52
N GLU A 129 6.83 22.16 30.34
CA GLU A 129 5.46 22.37 29.85
C GLU A 129 5.35 21.98 28.38
N GLU A 130 6.34 22.34 27.57
CA GLU A 130 6.44 21.96 26.16
C GLU A 130 6.40 20.43 26.00
N ASP A 131 7.27 19.71 26.71
CA ASP A 131 7.32 18.24 26.69
C ASP A 131 5.95 17.61 27.05
N ALA A 132 5.30 18.11 28.10
CA ALA A 132 4.01 17.59 28.55
C ALA A 132 2.87 17.83 27.53
N LEU A 133 2.89 18.96 26.82
CA LEU A 133 1.92 19.27 25.77
C LEU A 133 2.12 18.35 24.56
N TRP A 134 3.36 18.13 24.13
CA TRP A 134 3.69 17.22 23.05
C TRP A 134 3.33 15.78 23.37
N GLU A 135 3.71 15.26 24.55
CA GLU A 135 3.36 13.90 24.96
C GLU A 135 1.84 13.67 24.92
N THR A 136 1.06 14.62 25.44
CA THR A 136 -0.41 14.53 25.44
C THR A 136 -1.01 14.56 24.04
N TRP A 137 -0.47 15.41 23.15
CA TRP A 137 -0.95 15.52 21.78
C TRP A 137 -0.54 14.29 20.94
N GLU A 138 0.69 13.80 21.09
CA GLU A 138 1.19 12.60 20.44
C GLU A 138 0.44 11.35 20.88
N GLU A 139 0.06 11.21 22.15
CA GLU A 139 -0.79 10.12 22.62
C GLU A 139 -2.14 10.13 21.88
N GLN A 140 -2.79 11.29 21.79
CA GLN A 140 -4.05 11.42 21.05
C GLN A 140 -3.89 11.16 19.54
N LEU A 141 -2.78 11.61 18.95
CA LEU A 141 -2.45 11.34 17.56
C LEU A 141 -2.28 9.83 17.35
N ASN A 142 -1.52 9.16 18.22
CA ASN A 142 -1.31 7.72 18.17
C ASN A 142 -2.63 6.94 18.29
N GLU A 143 -3.48 7.30 19.25
CA GLU A 143 -4.78 6.65 19.46
C GLU A 143 -5.79 6.85 18.32
N LYS A 144 -5.74 7.99 17.61
CA LYS A 144 -6.75 8.35 16.60
C LYS A 144 -6.28 8.14 15.16
N TYR A 145 -4.99 8.36 14.90
CA TYR A 145 -4.42 8.41 13.56
C TYR A 145 -3.61 7.17 13.20
N TRP A 146 -2.86 6.66 14.18
CA TRP A 146 -1.99 5.50 14.03
C TRP A 146 -2.61 4.21 14.54
N ALA A 147 -3.80 4.26 15.14
CA ALA A 147 -4.48 3.07 15.62
C ALA A 147 -4.78 2.06 14.49
N GLU A 148 -4.63 0.78 14.82
CA GLU A 148 -4.83 -0.36 13.90
C GLU A 148 -6.23 -0.38 13.26
N ASN A 149 -7.23 0.19 13.94
CA ASN A 149 -8.60 0.23 13.45
C ASN A 149 -8.79 1.18 12.24
N VAL A 150 -7.90 2.17 12.07
CA VAL A 150 -7.92 3.11 10.94
C VAL A 150 -7.76 2.36 9.61
N MET A 151 -6.92 1.32 9.59
CA MET A 151 -6.64 0.51 8.39
C MET A 151 -7.24 -0.90 8.43
N SER A 152 -8.17 -1.17 9.36
CA SER A 152 -8.85 -2.47 9.43
C SER A 152 -9.53 -2.80 8.10
N GLY A 153 -9.49 -4.07 7.69
CA GLY A 153 -10.04 -4.50 6.42
C GLY A 153 -9.23 -4.09 5.18
N ALA A 154 -8.00 -3.61 5.33
CA ALA A 154 -7.06 -3.34 4.24
C ALA A 154 -5.69 -3.96 4.53
N ILE A 155 -4.91 -4.21 3.47
CA ILE A 155 -3.53 -4.70 3.56
C ILE A 155 -2.57 -3.75 2.83
N PRO A 156 -1.34 -3.56 3.32
CA PRO A 156 -0.30 -2.90 2.54
C PRO A 156 0.11 -3.84 1.41
N ILE A 157 0.27 -3.31 0.21
CA ILE A 157 0.68 -4.09 -0.97
C ILE A 157 1.99 -3.61 -1.57
N CYS A 158 2.47 -2.41 -1.22
CA CYS A 158 3.69 -1.85 -1.80
C CYS A 158 4.24 -0.70 -0.94
N HIS A 159 5.57 -0.62 -0.84
CA HIS A 159 6.27 0.55 -0.31
C HIS A 159 6.44 1.59 -1.43
N ALA A 160 6.03 2.84 -1.19
CA ALA A 160 6.12 3.94 -2.15
C ALA A 160 7.29 4.91 -1.87
N GLY A 161 8.08 4.66 -0.82
CA GLY A 161 9.16 5.55 -0.35
C GLY A 161 8.68 6.46 0.79
N CYS A 162 9.63 6.99 1.58
CA CYS A 162 9.34 7.95 2.67
C CYS A 162 8.27 7.45 3.67
N ALA A 163 8.27 6.16 4.00
CA ALA A 163 7.24 5.51 4.82
C ALA A 163 5.81 5.59 4.28
N ARG A 164 5.62 6.01 3.02
CA ARG A 164 4.34 5.96 2.30
C ARG A 164 4.13 4.57 1.74
N ARG A 165 2.87 4.13 1.76
CA ARG A 165 2.50 2.76 1.36
C ARG A 165 1.28 2.81 0.47
N ILE A 166 1.20 1.87 -0.45
CA ILE A 166 -0.03 1.62 -1.21
C ILE A 166 -0.76 0.48 -0.50
N TRP A 167 -2.06 0.68 -0.29
CA TRP A 167 -2.94 -0.24 0.40
C TRP A 167 -4.05 -0.73 -0.52
N MET A 168 -4.51 -1.95 -0.27
CA MET A 168 -5.69 -2.52 -0.93
C MET A 168 -6.73 -2.91 0.11
N VAL A 169 -7.97 -2.50 -0.13
CA VAL A 169 -9.10 -2.88 0.72
C VAL A 169 -9.53 -4.32 0.40
N VAL A 170 -9.63 -5.15 1.43
CA VAL A 170 -10.03 -6.57 1.31
C VAL A 170 -11.40 -6.85 1.92
N SER A 171 -11.88 -6.00 2.82
CA SER A 171 -13.16 -6.17 3.51
C SER A 171 -13.99 -4.88 3.53
N GLY A 172 -15.31 -5.02 3.35
CA GLY A 172 -16.26 -3.89 3.37
C GLY A 172 -16.64 -3.35 1.98
N PRO A 173 -17.39 -2.23 1.93
CA PRO A 173 -17.97 -1.70 0.69
C PRO A 173 -16.95 -1.29 -0.37
N MET A 174 -15.74 -0.92 0.06
CA MET A 174 -14.65 -0.47 -0.81
C MET A 174 -13.71 -1.62 -1.24
N LYS A 175 -14.09 -2.88 -1.02
CA LYS A 175 -13.29 -4.06 -1.37
C LYS A 175 -12.77 -4.00 -2.82
N GLY A 176 -11.47 -4.22 -2.97
CA GLY A 176 -10.76 -4.21 -4.26
C GLY A 176 -10.22 -2.85 -4.70
N THR A 177 -10.52 -1.78 -3.97
CA THR A 177 -9.97 -0.44 -4.26
C THR A 177 -8.58 -0.26 -3.70
N ILE A 178 -7.79 0.59 -4.37
CA ILE A 178 -6.41 0.92 -4.02
C ILE A 178 -6.33 2.32 -3.41
N TRP A 179 -5.55 2.44 -2.35
CA TRP A 179 -5.41 3.66 -1.56
C TRP A 179 -3.94 4.02 -1.38
N SER A 180 -3.64 5.31 -1.32
CA SER A 180 -2.34 5.82 -0.90
C SER A 180 -2.40 6.18 0.58
N ASP A 181 -1.49 5.63 1.37
CA ASP A 181 -1.29 6.00 2.76
C ASP A 181 -0.21 7.08 2.83
N LEU A 182 -0.68 8.31 3.05
CA LEU A 182 0.12 9.52 3.18
C LEU A 182 0.18 9.98 4.65
N ARG A 183 -0.13 9.09 5.59
CA ARG A 183 -0.19 9.45 7.00
C ARG A 183 1.18 9.86 7.55
N ALA A 184 2.26 9.33 6.97
CA ALA A 184 3.63 9.75 7.29
C ALA A 184 3.89 11.25 7.07
N ASP A 185 3.09 11.89 6.21
CA ASP A 185 3.14 13.35 5.95
C ASP A 185 1.94 14.09 6.57
N TYR A 186 1.22 13.47 7.51
CA TYR A 186 -0.02 14.01 8.11
C TYR A 186 -1.13 14.35 7.09
N ALA A 187 -1.09 13.76 5.89
CA ALA A 187 -2.04 14.01 4.81
C ALA A 187 -3.16 12.95 4.71
N GLY A 188 -3.24 12.04 5.67
CA GLY A 188 -4.27 11.02 5.75
C GLY A 188 -4.10 9.91 4.70
N ILE A 189 -5.23 9.41 4.20
CA ILE A 189 -5.29 8.36 3.18
C ILE A 189 -6.17 8.80 2.02
N GLU A 190 -5.77 8.42 0.81
CA GLU A 190 -6.43 8.86 -0.42
C GLU A 190 -6.83 7.68 -1.30
N LEU A 191 -8.05 7.70 -1.80
CA LEU A 191 -8.56 6.73 -2.76
C LEU A 191 -7.96 7.01 -4.13
N LEU A 192 -7.19 6.05 -4.66
CA LEU A 192 -6.54 6.21 -5.96
C LEU A 192 -7.52 6.00 -7.11
N LYS A 193 -7.40 6.83 -8.14
CA LYS A 193 -8.27 6.84 -9.32
C LYS A 193 -7.46 6.76 -10.61
N ASP A 194 -8.06 6.22 -11.65
CA ASP A 194 -7.54 6.25 -13.01
C ASP A 194 -7.74 7.63 -13.66
N ASP A 195 -7.22 7.80 -14.88
CA ASP A 195 -7.32 9.05 -15.64
C ASP A 195 -8.78 9.44 -15.96
N ASP A 196 -9.71 8.47 -15.95
CA ASP A 196 -11.15 8.69 -16.14
C ASP A 196 -11.88 9.00 -14.81
N GLY A 197 -11.16 9.08 -13.69
CA GLY A 197 -11.71 9.35 -12.36
C GLY A 197 -12.41 8.16 -11.71
N ARG A 198 -12.25 6.94 -12.24
CA ARG A 198 -12.78 5.70 -11.64
C ARG A 198 -11.80 5.17 -10.60
N ASN A 199 -12.31 4.52 -9.56
CA ASN A 199 -11.47 3.94 -8.53
C ASN A 199 -10.56 2.86 -9.12
N LEU A 200 -9.27 2.91 -8.79
CA LEU A 200 -8.32 1.90 -9.23
C LEU A 200 -8.60 0.57 -8.55
N SER A 201 -8.63 -0.50 -9.35
CA SER A 201 -8.48 -1.87 -8.86
C SER A 201 -7.01 -2.26 -8.81
N PHE A 202 -6.68 -3.35 -8.11
CA PHE A 202 -5.31 -3.89 -8.09
C PHE A 202 -4.73 -4.08 -9.50
N LYS A 203 -5.53 -4.67 -10.40
CA LYS A 203 -5.13 -4.85 -11.80
C LYS A 203 -4.91 -3.50 -12.49
N GLY A 204 -5.86 -2.57 -12.35
CA GLY A 204 -5.76 -1.24 -12.98
C GLY A 204 -4.50 -0.50 -12.54
N TRP A 205 -4.19 -0.58 -11.24
CA TRP A 205 -2.99 0.01 -10.65
C TRP A 205 -1.71 -0.63 -11.22
N TYR A 206 -1.63 -1.97 -11.26
CA TYR A 206 -0.46 -2.67 -11.78
C TYR A 206 -0.25 -2.44 -13.29
N LEU A 207 -1.32 -2.49 -14.09
CA LEU A 207 -1.26 -2.19 -15.53
C LEU A 207 -0.82 -0.76 -15.82
N SER A 208 -1.29 0.20 -15.01
CA SER A 208 -0.93 1.61 -15.18
C SER A 208 0.57 1.81 -15.01
N TRP A 209 1.19 1.14 -14.04
CA TRP A 209 2.65 1.13 -13.88
C TRP A 209 3.36 0.53 -15.09
N LEU A 210 2.99 -0.68 -15.52
CA LEU A 210 3.62 -1.33 -16.68
C LEU A 210 3.59 -0.42 -17.92
N ASN A 211 2.42 0.16 -18.21
CA ASN A 211 2.24 1.03 -19.37
C ASN A 211 3.05 2.33 -19.24
N LYS A 212 3.07 2.94 -18.06
CA LYS A 212 3.84 4.17 -17.79
C LYS A 212 5.34 3.91 -17.90
N SER A 213 5.86 2.85 -17.26
CA SER A 213 7.27 2.51 -17.32
C SER A 213 7.73 2.15 -18.72
N LEU A 214 6.96 1.38 -19.49
CA LEU A 214 7.26 1.10 -20.90
C LEU A 214 7.33 2.39 -21.73
N LYS A 215 6.38 3.32 -21.51
CA LYS A 215 6.38 4.61 -22.20
C LYS A 215 7.63 5.43 -21.87
N GLU A 216 7.97 5.58 -20.59
CA GLU A 216 9.15 6.35 -20.14
C GLU A 216 10.47 5.76 -20.67
N ILE A 217 10.60 4.44 -20.66
CA ILE A 217 11.78 3.75 -21.20
C ILE A 217 11.90 3.95 -22.71
N ARG A 218 10.79 3.96 -23.45
CA ARG A 218 10.80 4.23 -24.90
C ARG A 218 11.10 5.69 -25.20
N GLU A 219 10.59 6.62 -24.40
CA GLU A 219 10.85 8.06 -24.55
C GLU A 219 12.31 8.42 -24.22
N SER A 220 12.92 7.78 -23.21
CA SER A 220 14.33 8.01 -22.86
C SER A 220 15.35 7.42 -23.85
N LYS A 221 14.92 6.53 -24.75
CA LYS A 221 15.75 5.95 -25.83
C LYS A 221 15.75 6.78 -27.11
N ASN A 222 14.79 7.69 -27.28
CA ASN A 222 14.67 8.59 -28.43
C ASN A 222 15.45 9.88 -28.21
#